data_AF-A0A2G9HIW3-F1
#
_entry.id   AF-A0A2G9HIW3-F1
#
_cell.length_a   1.000
_cell.length_b   1.000
_cell.length_c   1.000
_cell.angle_alpha   90.00
_cell.angle_beta   90.00
_cell.angle_gamma   90.00
#
_symmetry.space_group_name_H-M   'P 1'
#
loop_
_entity.id
_entity.type
_entity.pdbx_description
1 polymer ?
#
loop_
_entity_poly.entity_id
_entity_poly.type
_entity_poly.pdbx_seq_one_letter_code
_entity_poly.pdbx_strand_id
1 'polypeptide(L)'
;MLHKAAKDAYRSYILAYNSHSMKDIFNVHRLDLQAVAASFCFSSPPQVSLHIDSNASKFRKKMRKVEGSRRHGFSESNPYGRKGEDDTRQFVRF
;
A
#
# COMPACT_ATOMS: atom_id res chain seq x y z
N MET A 1 -3.63 -20.89 31.31
CA MET A 1 -3.02 -19.54 31.22
C MET A 1 -2.17 -19.31 29.96
N LEU A 2 -1.72 -20.35 29.24
CA LEU A 2 -0.83 -20.20 28.06
C LEU A 2 -1.55 -19.71 26.78
N HIS A 3 -2.71 -20.28 26.48
CA HIS A 3 -3.45 -19.95 25.26
C HIS A 3 -3.90 -18.48 25.17
N LYS A 4 -4.19 -17.85 26.32
CA LYS A 4 -4.54 -16.42 26.40
C LYS A 4 -3.32 -15.53 26.15
N ALA A 5 -2.17 -15.87 26.74
CA ALA A 5 -0.93 -15.13 26.54
C ALA A 5 -0.45 -15.20 25.09
N ALA A 6 -0.51 -16.38 24.47
CA ALA A 6 -0.16 -16.55 23.06
C ALA A 6 -1.04 -15.70 22.13
N LYS A 7 -2.36 -15.62 22.41
CA LYS A 7 -3.29 -14.80 21.62
C LYS A 7 -3.01 -13.32 21.77
N ASP A 8 -2.67 -12.89 22.98
CA ASP A 8 -2.35 -11.50 23.28
C ASP A 8 -1.02 -11.09 22.63
N ALA A 9 -0.01 -11.96 22.67
CA ALA A 9 1.28 -11.77 21.99
C ALA A 9 1.13 -11.68 20.46
N TYR A 10 0.31 -12.55 19.86
CA TYR A 10 -0.02 -12.48 18.43
C TYR A 10 -0.68 -11.15 18.06
N ARG A 11 -1.62 -10.68 18.90
CA ARG A 11 -2.32 -9.41 18.68
C ARG A 11 -1.38 -8.20 18.80
N SER A 12 -0.54 -8.17 19.83
CA SER A 12 0.40 -7.07 20.06
C SER A 12 1.46 -6.98 18.96
N TYR A 13 1.94 -8.12 18.44
CA TYR A 13 2.86 -8.18 17.32
C TYR A 13 2.28 -7.50 16.07
N ILE A 14 1.05 -7.85 15.69
CA ILE A 14 0.39 -7.28 14.52
C ILE A 14 0.07 -5.80 14.73
N LEU A 15 -0.35 -5.42 15.94
CA LEU A 15 -0.62 -4.04 16.29
C LEU A 15 0.65 -3.18 16.20
N ALA A 16 1.81 -3.71 16.61
CA ALA A 16 3.09 -3.01 16.48
C ALA A 16 3.41 -2.71 15.02
N TYR A 17 3.21 -3.66 14.09
CA TYR A 17 3.33 -3.41 12.65
C TYR A 17 2.31 -2.37 12.15
N ASN A 18 1.09 -2.37 12.70
CA ASN A 18 0.07 -1.38 12.34
C ASN A 18 0.39 0.03 12.85
N SER A 19 0.95 0.18 14.07
CA SER A 19 1.34 1.47 14.63
C SER A 19 2.63 2.01 14.02
N HIS A 20 3.41 1.19 13.31
CA HIS A 20 4.70 1.58 12.78
C HIS A 20 4.58 2.52 11.55
N SER A 21 5.39 3.58 11.51
CA SER A 21 5.35 4.60 10.45
C SER A 21 5.91 4.10 9.11
N MET A 22 6.93 3.25 9.11
CA MET A 22 7.58 2.73 7.89
C MET A 22 6.81 1.55 7.29
N LYS A 23 5.77 1.84 6.51
CA LYS A 23 4.93 0.83 5.85
C LYS A 23 5.57 0.12 4.66
N ASP A 24 6.73 0.57 4.20
CA ASP A 24 7.48 -0.11 3.14
C ASP A 24 8.14 -1.40 3.66
N ILE A 25 8.61 -1.39 4.91
CA ILE A 25 9.23 -2.54 5.59
C ILE A 25 8.21 -3.25 6.48
N PHE A 26 7.46 -2.49 7.30
CA PHE A 26 6.52 -3.01 8.30
C PHE A 26 5.08 -2.96 7.77
N ASN A 27 4.79 -3.78 6.76
CA ASN A 27 3.48 -3.83 6.12
C ASN A 27 2.65 -5.03 6.59
N VAL A 28 1.61 -4.78 7.40
CA VAL A 28 0.67 -5.83 7.84
C VAL A 28 -0.02 -6.52 6.66
N HIS A 29 -0.25 -5.84 5.54
CA HIS A 29 -0.91 -6.43 4.38
C HIS A 29 0.01 -7.37 3.57
N ARG A 30 1.32 -7.25 3.69
CA ARG A 30 2.30 -8.18 3.10
C ARG A 30 2.79 -9.23 4.09
N LEU A 31 2.35 -9.16 5.35
CA LEU A 31 2.72 -10.08 6.40
C LEU A 31 1.91 -11.37 6.27
N ASP A 32 2.61 -12.51 6.29
CA ASP A 32 1.95 -13.82 6.30
C ASP A 32 1.44 -14.16 7.71
N LEU A 33 0.15 -13.90 7.92
CA LEU A 33 -0.52 -14.16 9.19
C LEU A 33 -0.53 -15.64 9.58
N GLN A 34 -0.46 -16.56 8.61
CA GLN A 34 -0.46 -17.99 8.86
C GLN A 34 0.88 -18.46 9.41
N ALA A 35 1.99 -18.00 8.80
CA ALA A 35 3.33 -18.26 9.32
C ALA A 35 3.54 -17.64 10.72
N VAL A 36 3.03 -16.43 10.94
CA VAL A 36 3.09 -15.79 12.26
C VAL A 36 2.27 -16.60 13.27
N ALA A 37 1.06 -17.04 12.95
CA ALA A 37 0.27 -17.90 13.83
C ALA A 37 1.01 -19.20 14.20
N ALA A 38 1.68 -19.84 13.24
CA ALA A 38 2.48 -21.04 13.47
C ALA A 38 3.65 -20.80 14.45
N SER A 39 4.31 -19.62 14.38
CA SER A 39 5.38 -19.26 15.31
C SER A 39 4.94 -19.12 16.77
N PHE A 40 3.65 -18.82 17.00
CA PHE A 40 3.02 -18.77 18.32
C PHE A 40 2.33 -20.10 18.72
N CYS A 41 2.67 -21.20 18.03
CA CYS A 41 2.11 -22.54 18.23
C CYS A 41 0.60 -22.64 17.99
N PHE A 42 0.05 -21.81 17.10
CA PHE A 42 -1.34 -21.94 16.67
C PHE A 42 -1.45 -22.80 15.42
N SER A 43 -2.22 -23.89 15.51
CA SER A 43 -2.47 -24.81 14.39
C SER A 43 -3.39 -24.21 13.31
N SER A 44 -4.16 -23.20 13.68
CA SER A 44 -5.03 -22.43 12.79
C SER A 44 -4.97 -20.97 13.24
N PRO A 45 -4.95 -19.99 12.32
CA PRO A 45 -4.92 -18.58 12.68
C PRO A 45 -6.13 -18.30 13.59
N PRO A 46 -5.91 -17.96 14.88
CA PRO A 46 -7.02 -17.73 15.79
C PRO A 46 -7.85 -16.55 15.25
N GLN A 47 -9.18 -16.61 15.40
CA GLN A 47 -10.03 -15.44 15.17
C GLN A 47 -9.65 -14.36 16.18
N VAL A 48 -8.76 -13.47 15.78
CA VAL A 48 -8.37 -12.30 16.55
C VAL A 48 -8.96 -11.09 15.85
N SER A 49 -9.72 -10.30 16.58
CA SER A 49 -10.18 -8.99 16.14
C SER A 49 -8.96 -8.09 15.97
N LEU A 50 -8.50 -7.99 14.72
CA LEU A 50 -7.39 -7.14 14.31
C LEU A 50 -8.00 -5.92 13.63
N HIS A 51 -8.04 -4.81 14.36
CA HIS A 51 -8.38 -3.52 13.78
C HIS A 51 -7.16 -3.01 12.99
N ILE A 52 -6.98 -3.58 11.79
CA ILE A 52 -5.92 -3.16 10.87
C ILE A 52 -6.47 -1.96 10.12
N ASP A 53 -6.00 -0.77 10.48
CA ASP A 53 -6.40 0.45 9.80
C ASP A 53 -6.06 0.30 8.31
N SER A 54 -7.10 0.31 7.48
CA SER A 54 -7.03 -0.05 6.06
C SER A 54 -6.33 1.04 5.24
N ASN A 55 -5.04 1.22 5.47
CA ASN A 55 -4.16 2.03 4.62
C ASN A 55 -3.77 1.28 3.32
N ALA A 56 -4.26 0.05 3.14
CA ALA A 56 -4.20 -0.74 1.90
C ALA A 56 -4.62 0.06 0.65
N SER A 57 -5.56 0.99 0.80
CA SER A 57 -6.07 1.85 -0.28
C SER A 57 -5.01 2.83 -0.79
N LYS A 58 -4.07 3.28 0.04
CA LYS A 58 -2.93 4.12 -0.37
C LYS A 58 -1.82 3.30 -1.04
N PHE A 59 -1.57 2.08 -0.55
CA PHE A 59 -0.52 1.20 -1.10
C PHE A 59 -0.87 0.66 -2.50
N ARG A 60 -2.14 0.27 -2.74
CA ARG A 60 -2.62 -0.12 -4.07
C ARG A 60 -2.54 1.01 -5.10
N LYS A 61 -2.66 2.27 -4.68
CA LYS A 61 -2.52 3.43 -5.58
C LYS A 61 -1.09 3.67 -6.06
N LYS A 62 -0.07 3.26 -5.28
CA LYS A 62 1.34 3.45 -5.66
C LYS A 62 1.81 2.43 -6.71
N MET A 63 1.30 1.19 -6.69
CA MET A 63 1.60 0.17 -7.71
C MET A 63 0.95 0.44 -9.07
N ARG A 64 -0.18 1.16 -9.14
CA ARG A 64 -0.82 1.56 -10.42
C ARG A 64 -0.17 2.78 -11.10
N LYS A 65 1.10 3.05 -10.81
CA LYS A 65 1.87 4.12 -11.46
C LYS A 65 3.13 3.61 -12.14
N VAL A 66 3.18 2.32 -12.44
CA VAL A 66 4.14 1.80 -13.42
C VAL A 66 3.36 1.64 -14.73
N GLU A 67 3.89 2.28 -15.75
CA GLU A 67 3.48 2.29 -17.15
C GLU A 67 2.35 3.24 -17.59
N GLY A 68 2.75 4.29 -18.33
CA GLY A 68 2.04 4.64 -19.56
C GLY A 68 1.23 5.94 -19.59
N SER A 69 0.70 6.45 -18.47
CA SER A 69 -0.11 7.68 -18.55
C SER A 69 0.76 8.94 -18.43
N ARG A 70 1.41 9.24 -19.57
CA ARG A 70 2.04 10.50 -19.90
C ARG A 70 1.08 11.65 -19.57
N ARG A 71 1.25 12.25 -18.40
CA ARG A 71 0.60 13.52 -18.00
C ARG A 71 1.01 14.70 -18.88
N HIS A 72 2.01 14.48 -19.73
CA HIS A 72 2.36 15.36 -20.80
C HIS A 72 1.86 14.72 -22.09
N GLY A 73 0.84 15.29 -22.73
CA GLY A 73 0.21 14.74 -23.94
C GLY A 73 1.09 14.76 -25.19
N PHE A 74 2.41 14.65 -25.04
CA PHE A 74 3.38 14.54 -26.12
C PHE A 74 3.27 13.11 -26.68
N SER A 75 2.89 13.02 -27.94
CA SER A 75 2.91 11.79 -28.73
C SER A 75 3.69 12.03 -30.02
N GLU A 76 4.08 10.96 -30.69
CA GLU A 76 4.73 11.03 -32.02
C GLU A 76 3.87 11.80 -33.03
N SER A 77 2.55 11.68 -32.91
CA SER A 77 1.57 12.43 -33.70
C SER A 77 1.29 13.86 -33.19
N ASN A 78 1.70 14.20 -31.98
CA ASN A 78 1.47 15.52 -31.38
C ASN A 78 2.67 15.93 -30.52
N PRO A 79 3.77 16.38 -31.15
CA PRO A 79 5.02 16.70 -30.46
C PRO A 79 4.90 17.88 -29.49
N TYR A 80 3.80 18.63 -29.53
CA TYR A 80 3.55 19.81 -28.71
C TYR A 80 2.66 19.58 -27.49
N GLY A 81 2.15 18.37 -27.28
CA GLY A 81 1.40 18.08 -26.05
C GLY A 81 -0.07 18.47 -26.12
N ARG A 82 -0.91 17.88 -25.27
CA ARG A 82 -2.33 18.29 -25.16
C ARG A 82 -2.38 19.65 -24.43
N LYS A 83 -2.80 20.70 -25.12
CA LYS A 83 -2.99 22.05 -24.55
C LYS A 83 -4.22 22.03 -23.63
N GLY A 84 -4.06 22.43 -22.38
CA GLY A 84 -5.18 22.58 -21.43
C GLY A 84 -6.03 23.80 -21.79
N GLU A 85 -7.30 23.80 -21.38
CA GLU A 85 -8.26 24.88 -21.68
C GLU A 85 -7.79 26.25 -21.15
N ASP A 86 -7.00 26.27 -20.06
CA ASP A 86 -6.37 27.47 -19.47
C ASP A 86 -4.94 27.77 -19.97
N ASP A 87 -4.40 27.02 -20.95
CA ASP A 87 -3.01 27.20 -21.37
C ASP A 87 -2.87 28.37 -22.35
N THR A 88 -2.43 29.53 -21.86
CA THR A 88 -2.25 30.75 -22.66
C THR A 88 -0.90 30.81 -23.38
N ARG A 89 -0.07 29.77 -23.30
CA ARG A 89 1.26 29.76 -23.93
C ARG A 89 1.11 29.77 -25.46
N GLN A 90 1.68 30.80 -26.08
CA GLN A 90 1.78 30.95 -27.53
C GLN A 90 3.18 30.51 -27.96
N PHE A 91 3.26 29.48 -28.80
CA PHE A 91 4.51 29.08 -29.43
C PHE A 91 4.61 29.81 -30.78
N VAL A 92 5.58 30.72 -30.89
CA VAL A 92 5.88 31.41 -32.16
C VAL A 92 6.47 30.38 -33.12
N ARG A 93 5.85 30.24 -34.30
CA ARG A 93 6.38 29.43 -35.39
C ARG A 93 7.20 30.36 -36.28
N PHE A 94 8.50 30.12 -36.36
CA PHE A 94 9.38 30.73 -37.36
C PHE A 94 9.19 30.03 -38.70
#